data_AF-A0A2N1UX61-F1
#
_entry.id   AF-A0A2N1UX61-F1
#
_cell.length_a   1.000
_cell.length_b   1.000
_cell.length_c   1.000
_cell.angle_alpha   90.00
_cell.angle_beta   90.00
_cell.angle_gamma   90.00
#
_symmetry.space_group_name_H-M   'P 1'
#
loop_
_entity.id
_entity.type
_entity.pdbx_description
1 polymer ?
#
loop_
_entity_poly.entity_id
_entity_poly.type
_entity_poly.pdbx_seq_one_letter_code
_entity_poly.pdbx_strand_id
1 'polypeptide(L)'
;MIHLTARLLPDTQTEQLLTETLAEFTRCCRWAHERAPVHALDMHMIRRLLYNELRHQTELGGMLCNLVFSVVAGYRRAVSDLGTVQGDISPHKLIYYSNSLTIKGQQVSLLLLGGRVTIPFDMPKPEDYRTLKAADMRRADLTKAKEGWSLDLQLAPREIFYSPEAITFAAV
;
A
#
# COMPACT_ATOMS: atom_id res chain seq x y z
N MET A 1 6.49 -16.76 4.02
CA MET A 1 5.59 -15.62 3.71
C MET A 1 4.45 -16.17 2.89
N ILE A 2 3.21 -15.80 3.20
CA ILE A 2 2.01 -16.29 2.50
C ILE A 2 1.49 -15.16 1.62
N HIS A 3 1.16 -15.48 0.37
CA HIS A 3 0.60 -14.53 -0.58
C HIS A 3 -0.84 -14.93 -0.88
N LEU A 4 -1.76 -13.97 -0.76
CA LEU A 4 -3.17 -14.15 -1.10
C LEU A 4 -3.59 -13.04 -2.06
N THR A 5 -4.14 -13.42 -3.21
CA THR A 5 -4.65 -12.45 -4.19
C THR A 5 -6.16 -12.41 -4.12
N ALA A 6 -6.72 -11.22 -3.96
CA ALA A 6 -8.15 -10.97 -4.06
C ALA A 6 -8.45 -10.14 -5.31
N ARG A 7 -9.53 -10.46 -6.03
CA ARG A 7 -9.93 -9.72 -7.24
C ARG A 7 -11.07 -8.77 -6.91
N LEU A 8 -11.02 -7.56 -7.46
CA LEU A 8 -12.13 -6.64 -7.34
C LEU A 8 -13.36 -7.26 -8.01
N LEU A 9 -14.50 -7.27 -7.31
CA LEU A 9 -15.76 -7.69 -7.91
C LEU A 9 -16.24 -6.61 -8.91
N PRO A 10 -16.95 -6.97 -9.98
CA PRO A 10 -17.39 -6.01 -11.00
C PRO A 10 -18.20 -4.86 -10.37
N ASP A 11 -17.59 -3.67 -10.34
CA ASP A 11 -18.20 -2.44 -9.87
C ASP A 11 -17.54 -1.25 -10.56
N THR A 12 -18.27 -0.66 -11.51
CA THR A 12 -17.78 0.46 -12.33
C THR A 12 -17.43 1.68 -11.47
N GLN A 13 -18.17 1.94 -10.40
CA GLN A 13 -17.94 3.11 -9.55
C GLN A 13 -16.62 2.95 -8.78
N THR A 14 -16.40 1.78 -8.18
CA THR A 14 -15.12 1.49 -7.51
C THR A 14 -13.96 1.45 -8.50
N GLU A 15 -14.14 0.85 -9.68
CA GLU A 15 -13.09 0.80 -10.69
C GLU A 15 -12.63 2.20 -11.13
N GLN A 16 -13.60 3.10 -11.34
CA GLN A 16 -13.31 4.49 -11.67
C GLN A 16 -12.56 5.17 -10.52
N LEU A 17 -13.04 5.06 -9.29
CA LEU A 17 -12.41 5.66 -8.11
C LEU A 17 -10.96 5.19 -7.91
N LEU A 18 -10.70 3.89 -8.07
CA LEU A 18 -9.35 3.34 -7.95
C LEU A 18 -8.45 3.81 -9.10
N THR A 19 -9.00 3.94 -10.30
CA THR A 19 -8.28 4.44 -11.48
C THR A 19 -7.89 5.90 -11.30
N GLU A 20 -8.82 6.74 -10.85
CA GLU A 20 -8.56 8.14 -10.51
C GLU A 20 -7.53 8.26 -9.38
N THR A 21 -7.63 7.42 -8.36
CA THR A 21 -6.64 7.37 -7.26
C THR A 21 -5.24 7.05 -7.76
N LEU A 22 -5.07 6.07 -8.65
CA LEU A 22 -3.76 5.71 -9.20
C LEU A 22 -3.23 6.78 -10.19
N ALA A 23 -4.11 7.38 -10.99
CA ALA A 23 -3.75 8.46 -11.89
C ALA A 23 -3.25 9.69 -11.12
N GLU A 24 -3.95 10.07 -10.06
CA GLU A 24 -3.56 11.18 -9.18
C GLU A 24 -2.28 10.87 -8.41
N PHE A 25 -2.12 9.65 -7.91
CA PHE A 25 -0.87 9.20 -7.30
C PHE A 25 0.32 9.30 -8.26
N THR A 26 0.13 8.89 -9.53
CA THR A 26 1.13 9.01 -10.59
C THR A 26 1.46 10.47 -10.88
N ARG A 27 0.43 11.32 -11.01
CA ARG A 27 0.59 12.77 -11.21
C ARG A 27 1.42 13.40 -10.10
N CYS A 28 1.16 13.03 -8.85
CA CYS A 28 1.89 13.53 -7.68
C CYS A 28 3.33 13.03 -7.64
N CYS A 29 3.60 11.78 -8.02
CA CYS A 29 4.95 11.26 -8.17
C CYS A 29 5.78 12.07 -9.17
N ARG A 30 5.21 12.39 -10.34
CA ARG A 30 5.87 13.24 -11.35
C ARG A 30 6.13 14.65 -10.82
N TRP A 31 5.09 15.29 -10.28
CA TRP A 31 5.19 16.63 -9.69
C TRP A 31 6.27 16.71 -8.61
N ALA A 32 6.35 15.71 -7.73
CA ALA A 32 7.32 15.64 -6.65
C ALA A 32 8.74 15.42 -7.16
N HIS A 33 8.89 14.60 -8.21
CA HIS A 33 10.18 14.37 -8.86
C HIS A 33 10.74 15.64 -9.52
N GLU A 34 9.89 16.40 -10.22
CA GLU A 34 10.27 17.66 -10.88
C GLU A 34 10.70 18.75 -9.88
N ARG A 35 10.11 18.76 -8.68
CA ARG A 35 10.32 19.81 -7.67
C ARG A 35 11.29 19.46 -6.56
N ALA A 36 11.55 18.19 -6.30
CA ALA A 36 12.56 17.79 -5.31
C ALA A 36 13.95 18.13 -5.86
N PRO A 37 14.69 19.11 -5.31
CA PRO A 37 15.98 19.51 -5.88
C PRO A 37 16.94 18.32 -5.94
N VAL A 38 17.64 18.17 -7.06
CA VAL A 38 18.47 16.99 -7.33
C VAL A 38 19.67 16.90 -6.37
N HIS A 39 20.11 18.03 -5.79
CA HIS A 39 21.38 18.10 -5.06
C HIS A 39 21.40 18.95 -3.76
N ALA A 40 20.27 19.45 -3.25
CA ALA A 40 20.32 20.56 -2.28
C ALA A 40 19.60 20.39 -0.93
N LEU A 41 18.76 19.36 -0.72
CA LEU A 41 17.96 19.23 0.50
C LEU A 41 18.09 17.83 1.12
N ASP A 42 18.22 17.79 2.45
CA ASP A 42 18.08 16.56 3.24
C ASP A 42 16.73 15.88 2.92
N MET A 43 16.72 14.56 2.83
CA MET A 43 15.54 13.73 2.62
C MET A 43 14.40 14.07 3.58
N HIS A 44 14.71 14.43 4.83
CA HIS A 44 13.71 14.89 5.79
C HIS A 44 13.06 16.22 5.40
N MET A 45 13.85 17.17 4.90
CA MET A 45 13.34 18.45 4.40
C MET A 45 12.50 18.27 3.14
N ILE A 46 12.96 17.44 2.20
CA ILE A 46 12.19 17.09 1.00
C ILE A 46 10.86 16.44 1.38
N ARG A 47 10.88 15.47 2.30
CA ARG A 47 9.65 14.82 2.77
C ARG A 47 8.68 15.83 3.40
N ARG A 48 9.18 16.75 4.22
CA ARG A 48 8.34 17.77 4.87
C ARG A 48 7.78 18.77 3.86
N LEU A 49 8.60 19.22 2.91
CA LEU A 49 8.19 20.13 1.85
C LEU A 49 7.14 19.48 0.94
N LEU A 50 7.42 18.27 0.45
CA LEU A 50 6.48 17.51 -0.39
C LEU A 50 5.19 17.19 0.36
N TYR A 51 5.27 16.80 1.64
CA TYR A 51 4.09 16.53 2.44
C TYR A 51 3.23 17.78 2.63
N ASN A 52 3.84 18.92 2.97
CA ASN A 52 3.11 20.17 3.15
C ASN A 52 2.50 20.65 1.82
N GLU A 53 3.25 20.64 0.73
CA GLU A 53 2.75 21.12 -0.56
C GLU A 53 1.72 20.17 -1.18
N LEU A 54 1.99 18.86 -1.23
CA LEU A 54 1.06 17.89 -1.83
C LEU A 54 -0.23 17.77 -1.04
N ARG A 55 -0.17 17.80 0.31
CA ARG A 55 -1.37 17.70 1.15
C ARG A 55 -2.28 18.91 0.99
N HIS A 56 -1.76 20.08 0.62
CA HIS A 56 -2.57 21.28 0.37
C HIS A 56 -3.06 21.38 -1.07
N GLN A 57 -2.39 20.72 -2.02
CA GLN A 57 -2.76 20.75 -3.44
C GLN A 57 -3.63 19.56 -3.86
N THR A 58 -3.77 18.55 -3.00
CA THR A 58 -4.48 17.30 -3.31
C THR A 58 -5.25 16.81 -2.10
N GLU A 59 -6.31 16.05 -2.34
CA GLU A 59 -7.03 15.35 -1.28
C GLU A 59 -6.30 14.09 -0.80
N LEU A 60 -5.03 13.86 -1.19
CA LEU A 60 -4.27 12.68 -0.79
C LEU A 60 -4.21 12.53 0.73
N GLY A 61 -4.61 11.35 1.22
CA GLY A 61 -4.35 10.93 2.59
C GLY A 61 -2.84 10.91 2.89
N GLY A 62 -2.46 11.20 4.14
CA GLY A 62 -1.04 11.32 4.52
C GLY A 62 -0.18 10.08 4.26
N MET A 63 -0.78 8.88 4.23
CA MET A 63 -0.09 7.67 3.79
C MET A 63 0.30 7.75 2.30
N LEU A 64 -0.62 8.15 1.43
CA LEU A 64 -0.35 8.25 -0.01
C LEU A 64 0.74 9.30 -0.28
N CYS A 65 0.75 10.42 0.45
CA CYS A 65 1.85 11.38 0.40
C CYS A 65 3.21 10.78 0.80
N ASN A 66 3.25 9.98 1.87
CA ASN A 66 4.47 9.27 2.28
C ASN A 66 4.92 8.24 1.22
N LEU A 67 3.97 7.62 0.53
CA LEU A 67 4.22 6.66 -0.54
C LEU A 67 4.81 7.36 -1.77
N VAL A 68 4.26 8.52 -2.15
CA VAL A 68 4.81 9.38 -3.22
C VAL A 68 6.28 9.68 -2.94
N PHE A 69 6.60 10.13 -1.72
CA PHE A 69 7.98 10.38 -1.32
C PHE A 69 8.86 9.14 -1.45
N SER A 70 8.40 7.99 -0.95
CA SER A 70 9.16 6.74 -0.95
C SER A 70 9.48 6.27 -2.38
N VAL A 71 8.51 6.40 -3.31
CA VAL A 71 8.68 6.08 -4.73
C VAL A 71 9.72 7.00 -5.37
N VAL A 72 9.61 8.32 -5.17
CA VAL A 72 10.55 9.29 -5.75
C VAL A 72 11.96 9.11 -5.19
N ALA A 73 12.11 8.87 -3.88
CA ALA A 73 13.39 8.63 -3.24
C ALA A 73 14.05 7.33 -3.77
N GLY A 74 13.27 6.24 -3.87
CA GLY A 74 13.74 4.97 -4.41
C GLY A 74 14.17 5.06 -5.87
N TYR A 75 13.36 5.74 -6.70
CA TYR A 75 13.69 5.98 -8.11
C TYR A 75 14.99 6.77 -8.26
N ARG A 76 15.15 7.86 -7.48
CA ARG A 76 16.37 8.68 -7.52
C ARG A 76 17.61 7.91 -7.09
N ARG A 77 17.48 7.06 -6.06
CA ARG A 77 18.56 6.15 -5.64
C ARG A 77 18.95 5.21 -6.77
N ALA A 78 17.97 4.61 -7.46
CA ALA A 78 18.24 3.75 -8.61
C ALA A 78 18.93 4.50 -9.76
N VAL A 79 18.52 5.73 -10.07
CA VAL A 79 19.20 6.59 -11.08
C VAL A 79 20.64 6.90 -10.65
N SER A 80 20.87 7.24 -9.39
CA SER A 80 22.20 7.55 -8.86
C SER A 80 23.13 6.33 -8.86
N ASP A 81 22.62 5.16 -8.46
CA ASP A 81 23.39 3.93 -8.31
C ASP A 81 23.68 3.25 -9.68
N LEU A 82 22.76 3.40 -10.65
CA LEU A 82 22.84 2.71 -11.95
C LEU A 82 23.19 3.65 -13.12
N GLY A 83 23.42 4.94 -12.86
CA GLY A 83 23.85 5.93 -13.86
C GLY A 83 22.78 6.35 -14.88
N THR A 84 21.73 5.54 -15.09
CA THR A 84 20.59 5.89 -15.95
C THR A 84 19.43 4.92 -15.68
N VAL A 85 18.40 5.40 -15.01
CA VAL A 85 17.04 4.88 -15.22
C VAL A 85 16.33 5.96 -16.01
N GLN A 86 16.37 5.90 -17.35
CA GLN A 86 15.54 6.77 -18.16
C GLN A 86 14.13 6.17 -18.20
N GLY A 87 13.18 6.83 -17.55
CA GLY A 87 11.78 6.39 -17.55
C GLY A 87 10.91 7.33 -16.74
N ASP A 88 9.68 7.52 -17.19
CA ASP A 88 8.69 8.29 -16.46
C ASP A 88 8.32 7.57 -15.14
N ILE A 89 8.12 8.34 -14.06
CA ILE A 89 7.68 7.78 -12.78
C ILE A 89 6.18 7.51 -12.90
N SER A 90 5.85 6.31 -13.35
CA SER A 90 4.47 5.84 -13.51
C SER A 90 4.25 4.57 -12.68
N PRO A 91 3.95 4.69 -11.38
CA PRO A 91 3.60 3.53 -10.57
C PRO A 91 2.32 2.88 -11.13
N HIS A 92 2.36 1.56 -11.31
CA HIS A 92 1.22 0.76 -11.77
C HIS A 92 0.45 0.11 -10.59
N LYS A 93 0.88 0.38 -9.36
CA LYS A 93 0.31 -0.18 -8.14
C LYS A 93 0.41 0.78 -6.96
N LEU A 94 -0.50 0.60 -6.01
CA LEU A 94 -0.53 1.27 -4.72
C LEU A 94 -0.15 0.26 -3.63
N ILE A 95 0.74 0.65 -2.72
CA ILE A 95 1.22 -0.21 -1.64
C ILE A 95 0.58 0.26 -0.33
N TYR A 96 -0.11 -0.66 0.34
CA TYR A 96 -0.73 -0.46 1.64
C TYR A 96 -0.01 -1.27 2.71
N TYR A 97 0.06 -0.72 3.93
CA TYR A 97 0.57 -1.42 5.10
C TYR A 97 -0.56 -1.84 6.05
N SER A 98 -0.23 -2.69 7.01
CA SER A 98 -1.19 -3.33 7.92
C SER A 98 -2.12 -2.38 8.65
N ASN A 99 -1.60 -1.22 9.06
CA ASN A 99 -2.35 -0.15 9.75
C ASN A 99 -3.29 0.64 8.83
N SER A 100 -3.18 0.45 7.52
CA SER A 100 -3.81 1.31 6.51
C SER A 100 -4.97 0.63 5.79
N LEU A 101 -5.27 -0.61 6.15
CA LEU A 101 -6.44 -1.30 5.65
C LEU A 101 -7.06 -2.20 6.72
N THR A 102 -8.30 -2.60 6.49
CA THR A 102 -8.99 -3.55 7.38
C THR A 102 -9.79 -4.52 6.53
N ILE A 103 -9.63 -5.82 6.78
CA ILE A 103 -10.38 -6.88 6.10
C ILE A 103 -11.56 -7.28 6.98
N LYS A 104 -12.77 -7.26 6.43
CA LYS A 104 -14.00 -7.67 7.11
C LYS A 104 -14.83 -8.55 6.17
N GLY A 105 -14.73 -9.87 6.35
CA GLY A 105 -15.37 -10.82 5.43
C GLY A 105 -14.84 -10.65 4.01
N GLN A 106 -15.74 -10.50 3.04
CA GLN A 106 -15.46 -10.28 1.61
C GLN A 106 -15.20 -8.80 1.26
N GLN A 107 -14.86 -7.97 2.24
CA GLN A 107 -14.65 -6.55 2.04
C GLN A 107 -13.31 -6.10 2.59
N VAL A 108 -12.70 -5.15 1.88
CA VAL A 108 -11.45 -4.51 2.25
C VAL A 108 -11.69 -3.01 2.37
N SER A 109 -11.44 -2.48 3.56
CA SER A 109 -11.46 -1.05 3.82
C SER A 109 -10.09 -0.47 3.50
N LEU A 110 -9.99 0.35 2.46
CA LEU A 110 -8.76 1.02 2.01
C LEU A 110 -8.82 2.52 2.29
N LEU A 111 -7.68 3.13 2.62
CA LEU A 111 -7.56 4.59 2.72
C LEU A 111 -7.10 5.17 1.37
N LEU A 112 -8.02 5.79 0.63
CA LEU A 112 -7.79 6.41 -0.70
C LEU A 112 -7.66 7.94 -0.59
N LEU A 113 -7.72 8.63 -1.74
CA LEU A 113 -7.80 10.09 -1.85
C LEU A 113 -8.92 10.67 -0.98
N GLY A 114 -10.18 10.40 -1.32
CA GLY A 114 -11.34 10.95 -0.61
C GLY A 114 -11.62 10.34 0.77
N GLY A 115 -10.65 9.64 1.37
CA GLY A 115 -10.78 8.99 2.67
C GLY A 115 -10.94 7.48 2.59
N ARG A 116 -11.52 6.90 3.66
CA ARG A 116 -11.61 5.45 3.83
C ARG A 116 -12.82 4.91 3.07
N VAL A 117 -12.58 3.98 2.15
CA VAL A 117 -13.60 3.35 1.31
C VAL A 117 -13.59 1.86 1.56
N THR A 118 -14.77 1.26 1.67
CA THR A 118 -14.93 -0.19 1.83
C THR A 118 -15.30 -0.80 0.50
N ILE A 119 -14.44 -1.69 0.02
CA ILE A 119 -14.52 -2.25 -1.32
C ILE A 119 -14.75 -3.76 -1.23
N PRO A 120 -15.74 -4.31 -1.96
CA PRO A 120 -15.93 -5.75 -2.04
C PRO A 120 -14.85 -6.38 -2.92
N PHE A 121 -14.12 -7.34 -2.36
CA PHE A 121 -13.15 -8.15 -3.09
C PHE A 121 -13.60 -9.61 -3.02
N ASP A 122 -13.42 -10.34 -4.11
CA ASP A 122 -13.51 -11.80 -4.12
C ASP A 122 -12.27 -12.35 -3.42
N MET A 123 -12.38 -12.52 -2.10
CA MET A 123 -11.32 -13.02 -1.25
C MET A 123 -11.19 -14.55 -1.44
N PRO A 124 -9.99 -15.11 -1.27
CA PRO A 124 -9.77 -16.55 -1.30
C PRO A 124 -10.64 -17.30 -0.29
N LYS A 125 -10.82 -18.61 -0.50
CA LYS A 125 -11.85 -19.45 0.10
C LYS A 125 -11.88 -19.40 1.63
N PRO A 126 -13.01 -19.76 2.28
CA PRO A 126 -13.16 -19.83 3.75
C PRO A 126 -12.02 -20.52 4.52
N GLU A 127 -11.33 -21.49 3.91
CA GLU A 127 -10.16 -22.17 4.48
C GLU A 127 -8.93 -21.26 4.60
N ASP A 128 -8.74 -20.34 3.64
CA ASP A 128 -7.69 -19.31 3.67
C ASP A 128 -8.00 -18.18 4.67
N TYR A 129 -9.25 -18.04 5.13
CA TYR A 129 -9.58 -17.12 6.22
C TYR A 129 -8.99 -17.56 7.56
N ARG A 130 -8.78 -18.86 7.78
CA ARG A 130 -8.04 -19.33 8.97
C ARG A 130 -6.59 -18.84 8.89
N THR A 131 -6.00 -18.89 7.70
CA THR A 131 -4.67 -18.34 7.41
C THR A 131 -4.63 -16.83 7.64
N LEU A 132 -5.64 -16.07 7.19
CA LEU A 132 -5.75 -14.63 7.46
C LEU A 132 -5.89 -14.31 8.96
N LYS A 133 -6.57 -15.14 9.75
CA LYS A 133 -6.68 -14.96 11.21
C LYS A 133 -5.40 -15.34 11.96
N ALA A 134 -4.65 -16.30 11.43
CA ALA A 134 -3.42 -16.83 12.02
C ALA A 134 -2.16 -16.10 11.55
N ALA A 135 -2.27 -15.15 10.62
CA ALA A 135 -1.16 -14.43 10.04
C ALA A 135 -1.32 -12.92 10.25
N ASP A 136 -0.22 -12.23 10.52
CA ASP A 136 -0.18 -10.78 10.51
C ASP A 136 0.05 -10.31 9.08
N MET A 137 -0.93 -9.60 8.55
CA MET A 137 -0.76 -8.88 7.29
C MET A 137 0.34 -7.84 7.45
N ARG A 138 1.31 -7.86 6.55
CA ARG A 138 2.44 -6.92 6.56
C ARG A 138 2.26 -5.83 5.52
N ARG A 139 1.76 -6.21 4.35
CA ARG A 139 1.68 -5.37 3.16
C ARG A 139 0.56 -5.87 2.25
N ALA A 140 -0.03 -4.96 1.48
CA ALA A 140 -0.91 -5.28 0.38
C ALA A 140 -0.53 -4.43 -0.84
N ASP A 141 -0.48 -5.04 -2.01
CA ASP A 141 -0.26 -4.35 -3.29
C ASP A 141 -1.56 -4.33 -4.08
N LEU A 142 -2.14 -3.14 -4.28
CA LEU A 142 -3.29 -2.93 -5.14
C LEU A 142 -2.81 -2.59 -6.56
N THR A 143 -3.04 -3.48 -7.51
CA THR A 143 -2.50 -3.40 -8.88
C THR A 143 -3.63 -3.31 -9.90
N LYS A 144 -3.47 -2.44 -10.90
CA LYS A 144 -4.36 -2.41 -12.07
C LYS A 144 -3.77 -3.27 -13.19
N ALA A 145 -4.43 -4.38 -13.50
CA ALA A 145 -4.09 -5.26 -14.62
C ALA A 145 -5.11 -5.09 -15.77
N LYS A 146 -4.87 -5.77 -16.91
CA LYS A 146 -5.79 -5.76 -18.06
C LYS A 146 -7.18 -6.32 -17.71
N GLU A 147 -7.22 -7.31 -16.81
CA GLU A 147 -8.46 -7.99 -16.38
C GLU A 147 -9.19 -7.25 -15.23
N GLY A 148 -8.68 -6.10 -14.79
CA GLY A 148 -9.22 -5.33 -13.68
C GLY A 148 -8.25 -5.19 -12.51
N TRP A 149 -8.79 -4.92 -11.33
CA TRP A 149 -8.00 -4.66 -10.12
C TRP A 149 -7.76 -5.94 -9.31
N SER A 150 -6.51 -6.11 -8.85
CA SER A 150 -6.12 -7.15 -7.91
C SER A 150 -5.50 -6.55 -6.66
N LEU A 151 -5.77 -7.19 -5.52
CA LEU A 151 -5.17 -6.88 -4.24
C LEU A 151 -4.34 -8.08 -3.76
N ASP A 152 -3.02 -7.94 -3.79
CA ASP A 152 -2.08 -8.96 -3.37
C ASP A 152 -1.66 -8.73 -1.92
N LEU A 153 -2.18 -9.56 -1.01
CA LEU A 153 -1.88 -9.54 0.41
C LEU A 153 -0.62 -10.33 0.72
N GLN A 154 0.31 -9.72 1.45
CA GLN A 154 1.51 -10.36 1.98
C GLN A 154 1.35 -10.56 3.48
N LEU A 155 1.30 -11.83 3.88
CA LEU A 155 1.06 -12.24 5.25
C LEU A 155 2.30 -12.92 5.83
N ALA A 156 2.60 -12.60 7.09
CA ALA A 156 3.58 -13.32 7.89
C ALA A 156 2.84 -14.22 8.89
N PRO A 157 3.24 -15.49 9.06
CA PRO A 157 2.72 -16.30 10.16
C PRO A 157 2.86 -15.53 11.48
N ARG A 158 1.84 -15.55 12.34
CA ARG A 158 2.03 -15.08 13.70
C ARG A 158 3.03 -16.01 14.37
N GLU A 159 4.13 -15.47 14.89
CA GLU A 159 4.94 -16.18 15.85
C GLU A 159 4.08 -16.36 17.10
N ILE A 160 3.50 -17.55 17.25
CA ILE A 160 2.92 -17.95 18.52
C ILE A 160 4.12 -18.26 19.41
N PHE A 161 4.54 -17.28 20.21
CA PHE A 161 5.41 -17.56 21.34
C PHE A 161 4.59 -18.42 22.32
N TYR A 162 4.76 -19.74 22.24
CA TYR A 162 4.46 -20.59 23.38
C TYR A 162 5.51 -20.24 24.43
N SER A 163 5.14 -19.42 25.42
CA SER A 163 5.91 -19.37 26.66
C SER A 163 5.71 -20.71 27.38
N PRO A 164 6.76 -21.50 27.64
CA PRO A 164 6.66 -22.76 28.37
C PRO A 164 6.20 -22.58 29.83
N GLU A 165 6.15 -21.35 30.34
CA GLU A 165 5.93 -21.07 31.76
C GLU A 165 4.45 -21.05 32.18
N ALA A 166 3.50 -21.22 31.26
CA ALA A 166 2.06 -21.16 31.56
C ALA A 166 1.34 -22.51 31.58
N ILE A 167 2.07 -23.63 31.71
CA ILE A 167 1.45 -24.93 32.06
C ILE A 167 1.73 -25.22 33.54
N THR A 168 1.01 -24.54 34.43
CA THR A 168 0.82 -25.04 35.80
C THR A 168 -0.09 -26.26 35.71
N PHE A 169 0.49 -27.45 35.78
CA PHE A 169 -0.26 -28.64 36.15
C PHE A 169 -0.72 -28.45 37.61
N ALA A 170 -1.99 -28.11 37.80
CA ALA A 170 -2.66 -28.45 39.04
C ALA A 170 -2.90 -29.96 39.00
N ALA A 171 -1.95 -30.72 39.54
CA ALA A 171 -2.08 -32.15 39.77
C ALA A 171 -1.81 -32.44 41.25
N VAL A 172 -2.92 -32.77 41.92
CA VAL A 172 -3.13 -33.39 43.24
C VAL A 172 -2.92 -32.51 44.48
#